data_AF-A0A6P1WZM6-F1
#
_entry.id   AF-A0A6P1WZM6-F1
#
_cell.length_a   1.000
_cell.length_b   1.000
_cell.length_c   1.000
_cell.angle_alpha   90.00
_cell.angle_beta   90.00
_cell.angle_gamma   90.00
#
_symmetry.space_group_name_H-M   'P 1'
#
loop_
_entity.id
_entity.type
_entity.pdbx_description
1 polymer ?
#
loop_
_entity_poly.entity_id
_entity_poly.type
_entity_poly.pdbx_seq_one_letter_code
_entity_poly.pdbx_strand_id
1 'polypeptide(L)' 'MKLWTYVGENAIVELMNGKKFVGKVTNFEDEIANNSGENSIHFDDGIGLYDFDESEIKSIEILE' A
#
# COMPACT_ATOMS: atom_id res chain seq x y z
N MET A 1 -6.27 4.53 7.36
CA MET A 1 -5.45 5.56 6.71
C MET A 1 -6.19 6.06 5.47
N LYS A 2 -5.91 7.27 4.95
CA LYS A 2 -6.51 7.71 3.67
C LYS A 2 -5.75 7.11 2.48
N LEU A 3 -5.82 5.79 2.30
CA LEU A 3 -4.95 5.06 1.38
C LEU A 3 -5.01 5.56 -0.08
N TRP A 4 -6.19 5.97 -0.53
CA TRP A 4 -6.39 6.52 -1.89
C TRP A 4 -5.57 7.78 -2.19
N THR A 5 -5.08 8.51 -1.18
CA THR A 5 -4.27 9.72 -1.41
C THR A 5 -2.84 9.41 -1.84
N TYR A 6 -2.40 8.15 -1.72
CA TYR A 6 -1.05 7.74 -2.11
C TYR A 6 -1.00 7.18 -3.54
N VAL A 7 -2.14 6.95 -4.18
CA VAL A 7 -2.18 6.36 -5.54
C VAL A 7 -1.43 7.25 -6.53
N GLY A 8 -0.44 6.67 -7.20
CA GLY A 8 0.43 7.36 -8.14
C GLY A 8 1.76 7.83 -7.55
N GLU A 9 1.88 7.88 -6.22
CA GLU A 9 3.07 8.34 -5.52
C GLU A 9 4.12 7.22 -5.41
N ASN A 10 5.40 7.62 -5.46
CA ASN A 10 6.48 6.78 -4.97
C ASN A 10 6.54 6.89 -3.46
N ALA A 11 6.64 5.77 -2.75
CA ALA A 11 6.57 5.75 -1.30
C ALA A 11 7.40 4.63 -0.67
N ILE A 12 7.68 4.79 0.62
CA ILE A 12 8.13 3.72 1.50
C ILE A 12 6.92 3.21 2.28
N VAL A 13 6.63 1.92 2.16
CA VAL A 13 5.63 1.23 2.98
C VAL A 13 6.34 0.41 4.04
N GLU A 14 6.09 0.70 5.32
CA GLU A 14 6.51 -0.13 6.45
C GLU A 14 5.32 -0.97 6.92
N LEU A 15 5.50 -2.30 6.98
CA LEU A 15 4.49 -3.22 7.49
C LEU A 15 4.58 -3.36 9.01
N MET A 16 3.51 -3.86 9.62
CA MET A 16 3.42 -4.12 11.07
C MET A 16 4.50 -5.10 11.57
N ASN A 17 4.98 -5.99 10.69
CA ASN A 17 6.09 -6.91 10.97
C ASN A 17 7.49 -6.28 10.83
N GLY A 18 7.59 -4.99 10.53
CA GLY A 18 8.84 -4.24 10.38
C GLY A 18 9.51 -4.33 9.00
N LYS A 19 8.95 -5.10 8.05
CA LYS A 19 9.44 -5.11 6.66
C LYS A 19 9.15 -3.77 5.99
N LYS A 20 10.04 -3.36 5.10
CA LYS A 20 9.92 -2.12 4.33
C LYS A 20 10.02 -2.40 2.84
N PHE A 21 9.16 -1.73 2.08
CA PHE A 21 9.14 -1.77 0.63
C PHE A 21 9.28 -0.35 0.09
N VAL A 22 9.99 -0.19 -1.02
CA VAL A 22 10.18 1.09 -1.71
C VAL A 22 9.72 0.91 -3.13
N GLY A 23 8.83 1.79 -3.59
CA GLY A 23 8.11 1.54 -4.84
C GLY A 23 6.98 2.51 -5.05
N LYS A 24 6.04 2.14 -5.92
CA LYS A 24 4.91 2.98 -6.32
C LYS A 24 3.59 2.37 -5.89
N VAL A 25 2.71 3.20 -5.34
CA VAL A 25 1.31 2.82 -5.15
C VAL A 25 0.58 2.92 -6.50
N THR A 26 0.05 1.80 -6.99
CA THR A 26 -0.53 1.70 -8.33
C THR A 26 -2.05 1.71 -8.34
N ASN A 27 -2.69 1.25 -7.27
CA ASN A 27 -4.15 1.25 -7.14
C ASN A 27 -4.59 1.30 -5.67
N PHE A 28 -5.86 1.58 -5.47
CA PHE A 28 -6.57 1.47 -4.19
C PHE A 28 -7.84 0.64 -4.40
N GLU A 29 -8.14 -0.25 -3.46
CA GLU A 29 -9.39 -1.00 -3.40
C GLU A 29 -10.07 -0.76 -2.04
N ASP A 30 -11.39 -0.55 -2.05
CA ASP A 30 -12.18 -0.43 -0.82
C ASP A 30 -12.57 -1.81 -0.28
N GLU A 31 -13.15 -1.87 0.93
CA GLU A 31 -13.57 -3.12 1.59
C GLU A 31 -14.55 -4.01 0.79
N ILE A 32 -15.18 -3.47 -0.26
CA ILE A 32 -16.13 -4.20 -1.11
C ILE A 32 -15.39 -4.79 -2.32
N ALA A 33 -14.49 -4.02 -2.92
CA ALA A 33 -13.67 -4.44 -4.04
C ALA A 33 -12.57 -5.42 -3.60
N ASN A 34 -11.96 -5.14 -2.45
CA ASN A 34 -10.96 -5.97 -1.82
C ASN A 34 -11.64 -7.16 -1.12
N ASN A 35 -11.28 -8.38 -1.53
CA ASN A 35 -11.88 -9.61 -1.00
C ASN A 35 -11.44 -9.95 0.45
N SER A 36 -10.65 -9.09 1.11
CA SER A 36 -10.28 -9.23 2.52
C SER A 36 -11.29 -8.59 3.49
N GLY A 37 -12.17 -7.70 3.00
CA GLY A 37 -13.11 -6.95 3.83
C GLY A 37 -12.53 -5.71 4.51
N GLU A 38 -11.39 -5.20 4.02
CA GLU A 38 -10.83 -3.90 4.41
C GLU A 38 -10.25 -3.16 3.21
N ASN A 39 -9.87 -1.89 3.38
CA ASN A 39 -9.23 -1.14 2.30
C ASN A 39 -7.81 -1.70 2.04
N SER A 40 -7.34 -1.64 0.80
CA SER A 40 -5.95 -1.98 0.47
C SER A 40 -5.31 -1.05 -0.56
N ILE A 41 -4.00 -1.21 -0.74
CA ILE A 41 -3.26 -0.61 -1.85
C ILE A 41 -2.54 -1.69 -2.66
N HIS A 42 -2.53 -1.50 -3.98
CA HIS A 42 -1.61 -2.24 -4.85
C HIS A 42 -0.27 -1.49 -4.91
N PHE A 43 0.82 -2.21 -4.71
CA PHE A 43 2.16 -1.65 -4.63
C PHE A 43 3.14 -2.38 -5.57
N ASP A 44 3.94 -1.62 -6.31
CA ASP A 44 4.97 -2.14 -7.20
C ASP A 44 6.35 -1.64 -6.73
N ASP A 45 7.20 -2.56 -6.25
CA ASP A 45 8.58 -2.24 -5.83
C ASP A 45 9.61 -2.34 -6.97
N GLY A 46 9.16 -2.59 -8.20
CA GLY A 46 9.98 -2.84 -9.37
C GLY A 46 10.49 -4.29 -9.51
N ILE A 47 10.21 -5.14 -8.53
CA ILE A 47 10.54 -6.58 -8.52
C ILE A 47 9.26 -7.42 -8.47
N GLY A 48 8.28 -7.00 -7.67
CA GLY A 48 7.02 -7.69 -7.47
C GLY A 48 5.84 -6.74 -7.28
N LEU A 49 4.65 -7.30 -7.46
CA LEU A 49 3.37 -6.64 -7.18
C LEU A 49 2.82 -7.20 -5.87
N TYR A 50 2.40 -6.29 -5.01
CA TYR A 50 1.85 -6.60 -3.69
C TYR A 50 0.47 -5.98 -3.56
N ASP A 51 -0.36 -6.63 -2.77
CA ASP A 51 -1.58 -6.08 -2.22
C ASP A 51 -1.37 -5.99 -0.71
N PHE A 52 -1.47 -4.79 -0.16
CA PHE A 52 -1.31 -4.55 1.27
C PHE A 52 -2.63 -4.09 1.86
N ASP A 53 -3.19 -4.94 2.70
CA ASP A 53 -4.37 -4.61 3.49
C ASP A 53 -4.04 -3.48 4.48
N GLU A 54 -5.01 -2.61 4.77
CA GLU A 54 -4.83 -1.48 5.68
C GLU A 54 -4.29 -1.91 7.05
N SER A 55 -4.73 -3.07 7.55
CA SER A 55 -4.27 -3.65 8.82
C SER A 55 -2.81 -4.12 8.83
N GLU A 56 -2.23 -4.40 7.66
CA GLU A 56 -0.82 -4.81 7.52
C GLU A 56 0.13 -3.61 7.50
N ILE A 57 -0.38 -2.42 7.17
CA ILE A 57 0.41 -1.21 6.96
C ILE A 57 0.60 -0.47 8.28
N LYS A 58 1.87 -0.31 8.67
CA LYS A 58 2.24 0.51 9.82
C LYS A 58 2.39 1.99 9.45
N SER A 59 3.00 2.30 8.31
CA SER A 59 3.13 3.67 7.80
C SER A 59 3.44 3.71 6.31
N ILE A 60 3.06 4.81 5.66
CA ILE A 60 3.40 5.15 4.28
C ILE A 60 4.04 6.54 4.27
N GLU A 61 5.24 6.64 3.69
CA GLU A 61 5.98 7.89 3.53
C GLU A 61 6.22 8.16 2.04
N ILE A 62 5.73 9.29 1.52
CA ILE A 62 5.92 9.68 0.11
C ILE A 62 7.38 10.12 -0.09
N LEU A 63 7.96 9.68 -1.21
CA LEU A 63 9.29 10.09 -1.67
C LEU A 63 9.13 11.20 -2.72
N GLU A 64 9.67 12.39 -2.43
CA GLU A 64 9.75 13.53 -3.37
C GLU A 64 10.72 13.29 -4.54
#